data_AF-A0A7C4J6E5-F1
#
_entry.id   AF-A0A7C4J6E5-F1
#
_cell.length_a   1.000
_cell.length_b   1.000
_cell.length_c   1.000
_cell.angle_alpha   90.00
_cell.angle_beta   90.00
_cell.angle_gamma   90.00
#
_symmetry.space_group_name_H-M   'P 1'
#
loop_
_entity.id
_entity.type
_entity.pdbx_description
1 polymer ?
#
loop_
_entity_poly.entity_id
_entity_poly.type
_entity_poly.pdbx_seq_one_letter_code
_entity_poly.pdbx_strand_id
1 'polypeptide(L)' 'MLKRIWAGWKRFGHFMGDLLARLVLTIFYFTIFLPFGLISALFGDPLDMKQKPPRWIERTTGDQTLADAQREF' A
#
# COMPACT_ATOMS: atom_id res chain seq x y z
N MET A 1 11.28 -8.63 -45.01
CA MET A 1 10.03 -7.96 -44.60
C MET A 1 9.41 -8.54 -43.31
N LEU A 2 9.33 -9.87 -43.13
CA LEU A 2 8.80 -10.50 -41.90
C LEU A 2 9.37 -9.97 -40.58
N LYS A 3 10.70 -9.75 -40.50
CA LYS A 3 11.35 -9.23 -39.28
C LYS A 3 10.85 -7.84 -38.86
N ARG A 4 10.48 -6.96 -39.80
CA ARG A 4 9.93 -5.63 -39.50
C ARG A 4 8.50 -5.72 -38.95
N ILE A 5 7.67 -6.59 -39.54
CA ILE A 5 6.30 -6.83 -39.09
C ILE A 5 6.31 -7.44 -37.68
N TRP A 6 7.18 -8.42 -37.45
CA TRP A 6 7.37 -9.03 -36.13
C TRP A 6 7.86 -8.03 -35.07
N ALA A 7 8.80 -7.15 -35.44
CA ALA A 7 9.25 -6.09 -34.54
C ALA A 7 8.13 -5.09 -34.19
N GLY A 8 7.30 -4.71 -35.17
CA GLY A 8 6.12 -3.88 -34.96
C GLY A 8 5.08 -4.55 -34.06
N TRP A 9 4.78 -5.83 -34.31
CA TRP A 9 3.85 -6.62 -33.51
C TRP A 9 4.26 -6.71 -32.04
N LYS A 10 5.54 -6.99 -31.76
CA LYS A 10 6.06 -7.01 -30.38
C LYS A 10 5.96 -5.64 -29.71
N ARG A 11 6.25 -4.55 -30.42
CA ARG A 11 6.14 -3.19 -29.88
C ARG A 11 4.69 -2.83 -29.55
N PHE A 12 3.76 -3.23 -30.40
CA PHE A 12 2.33 -3.07 -30.16
C PHE A 12 1.85 -3.87 -28.94
N GLY A 13 2.28 -5.14 -28.82
CA GLY A 13 1.97 -5.98 -27.67
C GLY A 13 2.48 -5.40 -26.35
N HIS A 14 3.71 -4.87 -26.33
CA HIS A 14 4.24 -4.18 -25.15
C HIS A 14 3.44 -2.92 -24.79
N PHE A 15 3.09 -2.09 -25.78
CA PHE A 15 2.30 -0.89 -25.55
C PHE A 15 0.91 -1.22 -24.99
N MET A 16 0.22 -2.21 -25.57
CA MET A 16 -1.08 -2.64 -25.06
C MET A 16 -0.99 -3.29 -23.68
N GLY A 17 0.08 -4.05 -23.43
CA GLY A 17 0.36 -4.63 -22.11
C GLY A 17 0.53 -3.55 -21.04
N ASP A 18 1.31 -2.50 -21.31
CA ASP A 18 1.51 -1.40 -20.36
C ASP A 18 0.20 -0.63 -20.09
N LEU A 19 -0.56 -0.34 -21.16
CA LEU A 19 -1.84 0.34 -21.04
C LEU A 19 -2.86 -0.48 -20.23
N LEU A 20 -2.99 -1.77 -20.53
CA LEU A 20 -3.86 -2.69 -19.80
C LEU A 20 -3.40 -2.86 -18.35
N ALA A 21 -2.10 -3.04 -18.11
CA ALA A 21 -1.55 -3.15 -16.76
C ALA A 21 -1.89 -1.89 -15.95
N ARG A 22 -1.67 -0.70 -16.50
CA ARG A 22 -1.99 0.57 -15.84
C ARG A 22 -3.49 0.72 -15.59
N LEU A 23 -4.34 0.37 -16.56
CA LEU A 23 -5.80 0.43 -16.40
C LEU A 23 -6.29 -0.53 -15.32
N VAL A 24 -5.88 -1.80 -15.38
CA VAL A 24 -6.26 -2.81 -14.39
C VAL A 24 -5.79 -2.42 -13.00
N LEU A 25 -4.54 -1.94 -12.88
CA LEU A 25 -4.00 -1.48 -11.61
C LEU A 25 -4.77 -0.26 -11.08
N THR A 26 -5.06 0.71 -11.95
CA THR A 26 -5.84 1.90 -11.56
C THR A 26 -7.22 1.48 -11.05
N ILE A 27 -7.95 0.65 -11.81
CA ILE A 27 -9.27 0.17 -11.40
C ILE A 27 -9.15 -0.57 -10.06
N PHE A 28 -8.22 -1.51 -9.92
CA PHE A 28 -8.02 -2.29 -8.70
C PHE A 28 -7.75 -1.41 -7.47
N TYR A 29 -6.85 -0.43 -7.58
CA TYR A 29 -6.54 0.46 -6.47
C TYR A 29 -7.73 1.37 -6.11
N PHE A 30 -8.47 1.85 -7.10
CA PHE A 30 -9.63 2.72 -6.85
C PHE A 30 -10.88 1.96 -6.37
N THR A 31 -11.07 0.70 -6.75
CA THR A 31 -12.26 -0.08 -6.37
C THR A 31 -12.07 -0.92 -5.12
N ILE A 32 -10.84 -1.31 -4.77
CA ILE A 32 -10.57 -2.16 -3.60
C ILE A 32 -9.81 -1.37 -2.53
N PHE A 33 -8.63 -0.84 -2.86
CA PHE A 33 -7.78 -0.19 -1.86
C PHE A 33 -8.36 1.13 -1.35
N LEU A 34 -8.86 1.98 -2.24
CA LEU A 34 -9.44 3.27 -1.86
C LEU A 34 -10.64 3.13 -0.92
N PRO A 35 -11.70 2.34 -1.23
CA PRO A 35 -12.81 2.19 -0.30
C PRO A 35 -12.38 1.50 1.00
N PHE A 36 -11.47 0.54 0.97
CA PHE A 36 -10.92 -0.06 2.18
C PHE A 36 -10.22 0.98 3.07
N GLY A 37 -9.36 1.81 2.49
CA GLY A 37 -8.66 2.89 3.19
C GLY A 37 -9.61 3.98 3.71
N LEU A 38 -10.62 4.35 2.93
CA LEU A 38 -11.66 5.29 3.36
C LEU A 38 -12.47 4.72 4.53
N ILE A 39 -12.88 3.47 4.47
CA ILE A 39 -13.61 2.81 5.55
C ILE A 39 -12.75 2.77 6.82
N SER A 40 -11.49 2.32 6.72
CA SER A 40 -10.61 2.25 7.90
C SER A 40 -10.27 3.62 8.49
N ALA A 41 -10.14 4.66 7.66
CA ALA A 41 -9.87 6.02 8.12
C ALA A 41 -11.12 6.70 8.74
N LEU A 42 -12.30 6.51 8.15
CA LEU A 42 -13.54 7.12 8.64
C LEU A 42 -14.06 6.40 9.90
N PHE A 43 -14.15 5.07 9.84
CA PHE A 43 -14.73 4.26 10.91
C PHE A 43 -13.71 3.81 11.97
N GLY A 44 -12.44 3.67 11.59
CA GLY A 44 -11.35 3.39 12.53
C GLY A 44 -10.64 4.65 13.03
N ASP A 45 -9.79 4.48 14.03
CA ASP A 45 -8.75 5.45 14.39
C ASP A 45 -7.42 4.72 14.65
N PRO A 46 -6.91 3.96 13.64
CA PRO A 46 -5.77 3.06 13.84
C PRO A 46 -4.47 3.79 14.17
N LEU A 47 -4.40 5.09 13.86
CA LEU A 47 -3.22 5.93 14.08
C LEU A 47 -3.44 6.97 15.18
N ASP A 48 -4.56 6.89 15.92
CA ASP A 48 -4.92 7.85 16.97
C ASP A 48 -4.86 9.31 16.48
N MET A 49 -5.21 9.53 15.21
CA MET A 49 -5.06 10.80 14.48
C MET A 49 -6.27 11.71 14.64
N LYS A 50 -7.40 11.19 15.16
CA LYS A 50 -8.58 12.03 15.42
C LYS A 50 -8.25 13.06 16.49
N GLN A 51 -8.83 14.26 16.37
CA GLN A 51 -8.59 15.37 17.30
C GLN A 51 -9.05 14.98 18.71
N LYS A 52 -8.12 14.42 19.49
CA LYS A 52 -8.25 14.16 20.91
C LYS A 52 -7.45 15.22 21.65
N PRO A 53 -7.89 15.65 22.84
CA PRO A 53 -7.09 16.54 23.66
C PRO A 53 -5.73 15.88 23.92
N PRO A 54 -4.61 16.63 23.86
CA PRO A 54 -3.30 16.08 24.14
C PRO A 54 -3.32 15.49 25.56
N ARG A 55 -3.05 14.19 25.67
CA ARG A 55 -3.00 13.45 26.93
C ARG A 55 -1.73 12.64 26.98
N TRP A 56 -1.13 12.54 28.16
CA TRP A 56 -0.11 11.53 28.42
C TRP A 56 -0.75 10.15 28.31
N ILE A 57 -0.20 9.33 27.41
CA ILE A 57 -0.58 7.92 27.26
C ILE A 57 0.45 7.11 28.02
N GLU A 58 -0.01 6.29 28.97
CA GLU A 58 0.86 5.35 29.65
C GLU A 58 1.39 4.33 28.65
N ARG A 59 2.72 4.27 28.51
CA ARG A 59 3.39 3.27 27.68
C ARG A 59 3.33 1.92 28.39
N THR A 60 2.63 0.96 27.80
CA THR A 60 2.74 -0.46 28.19
C THR A 60 3.94 -1.06 27.46
N THR A 61 5.13 -0.91 28.02
CA THR A 61 6.36 -1.57 27.53
C THR A 61 6.47 -2.97 28.13
N GLY A 62 6.81 -3.96 27.29
CA GLY A 62 7.13 -5.32 27.72
C GLY A 62 8.55 -5.45 28.30
N ASP A 63 9.45 -4.54 27.91
CA ASP A 63 10.86 -4.50 28.32
C ASP A 63 11.03 -3.84 29.69
N GLN A 64 10.49 -4.49 30.70
CA GLN A 64 10.64 -4.04 32.08
C GLN A 64 12.02 -4.42 32.65
N THR A 65 12.77 -5.27 31.93
CA THR A 65 14.05 -5.80 32.40
C THR A 65 15.18 -5.63 31.37
N LEU A 66 16.41 -5.53 31.88
CA LEU A 66 17.63 -5.50 31.06
C LEU A 66 17.76 -6.71 30.12
N ALA A 67 17.20 -7.85 30.50
CA ALA A 67 17.24 -9.07 29.71
C ALA A 67 16.33 -9.01 28.46
N ASP A 68 15.24 -8.26 28.51
CA ASP A 68 14.32 -8.07 27.39
C ASP A 68 14.95 -7.17 26.31
N ALA A 69 15.62 -6.09 26.74
CA ALA A 69 16.36 -5.18 25.87
C ALA A 69 17.53 -5.86 25.11
N GLN A 70 18.08 -6.95 25.64
CA GLN A 70 19.15 -7.72 25.00
C GLN A 70 18.65 -8.67 23.90
N ARG A 71 17.34 -8.93 23.81
CA ARG A 71 16.76 -9.85 22.81
C ARG A 71 16.35 -9.18 21.50
N GLU A 72 16.29 -7.85 21.46
CA GLU A 72 15.89 -7.10 20.26
C GLU A 72 17.04 -6.84 19.27
N PHE A 73 18.28 -7.15 19.62
CA PHE A 73 19.48 -7.03 18.77
C PHE A 73 20.08 -8.41 18.45
#